data_AF-A0A0F9ECA8-F1
#
_entry.id   AF-A0A0F9ECA8-F1
#
_cell.length_a   1.000
_cell.length_b   1.000
_cell.length_c   1.000
_cell.angle_alpha   90.00
_cell.angle_beta   90.00
_cell.angle_gamma   90.00
#
_symmetry.space_group_name_H-M   'P 1'
#
loop_
_entity.id
_entity.type
_entity.pdbx_description
1 polymer ?
#
loop_
_entity_poly.entity_id
_entity_poly.type
_entity_poly.pdbx_seq_one_letter_code
_entity_poly.pdbx_strand_id
1 'polypeptide(L)' 'SETRHIEVKGHAGEADVFISKNEWMKAQNDVTGRYWLYIVNKALDEPKIIPIPDPANKFQPEKIITERFKIPLKQIKEYY' A
#
# COMPACT_ATOMS: atom_id res chain seq x y z
N SER A 1 -22.78 7.19 15.33
CA SER A 1 -21.90 6.17 14.72
C SER A 1 -20.48 6.71 14.72
N GLU A 2 -19.48 5.84 14.83
CA GLU A 2 -18.06 6.24 14.72
C GLU A 2 -17.61 6.11 13.26
N THR A 3 -16.98 7.16 12.71
CA THR A 3 -16.46 7.15 11.34
C THR A 3 -15.05 6.58 11.29
N ARG A 4 -14.80 5.53 10.49
CA ARG A 4 -13.45 4.99 10.26
C ARG A 4 -12.87 5.48 8.94
N HIS A 5 -11.58 5.77 8.91
CA HIS A 5 -10.80 5.93 7.69
C HIS A 5 -10.23 4.57 7.31
N ILE A 6 -10.62 4.04 6.15
CA ILE A 6 -10.25 2.69 5.73
C ILE A 6 -9.36 2.78 4.49
N GLU A 7 -8.17 2.21 4.60
CA GLU A 7 -7.26 1.91 3.49
C GLU A 7 -7.28 0.40 3.23
N VAL A 8 -7.45 -0.01 1.98
CA VAL A 8 -7.49 -1.44 1.60
C VAL A 8 -6.37 -1.74 0.62
N LYS A 9 -5.53 -2.72 0.95
CA LYS A 9 -4.47 -3.22 0.07
C LYS A 9 -4.68 -4.70 -0.20
N GLY A 10 -4.83 -5.06 -1.46
CA GLY A 10 -5.02 -6.44 -1.89
C GLY A 10 -3.94 -6.88 -2.84
N HIS A 11 -3.56 -8.15 -2.75
CA HIS A 11 -2.60 -8.78 -3.66
C HIS A 11 -2.98 -10.24 -3.94
N ALA A 12 -2.59 -10.73 -5.12
CA ALA A 12 -3.03 -12.02 -5.64
C ALA A 12 -2.54 -13.22 -4.81
N GLY A 13 -1.27 -13.19 -4.37
CA GLY A 13 -0.63 -14.25 -3.56
C GLY A 13 -0.33 -13.79 -2.14
N GLU A 14 0.72 -14.31 -1.51
CA GLU A 14 1.34 -13.72 -0.32
C GLU A 14 2.43 -12.74 -0.78
N ALA A 15 2.35 -11.48 -0.36
CA ALA A 15 3.27 -10.44 -0.81
C ALA A 15 3.36 -9.29 0.19
N ASP A 16 4.41 -8.49 0.06
CA ASP A 16 4.54 -7.24 0.80
C ASP A 16 3.43 -6.26 0.43
N VAL A 17 3.00 -5.48 1.42
CA VAL A 17 2.00 -4.44 1.25
C VAL A 17 2.68 -3.09 1.06
N PHE A 18 2.52 -2.52 -0.13
CA PHE A 18 3.00 -1.18 -0.43
C PHE A 18 1.96 -0.14 -0.01
N ILE A 19 2.39 0.79 0.85
CA ILE A 19 1.63 1.99 1.21
C ILE A 19 2.38 3.21 0.67
N SER A 20 1.64 4.11 0.01
CA SER A 20 2.25 5.33 -0.50
C SER A 20 2.64 6.26 0.66
N LYS A 21 3.59 7.17 0.40
CA LYS A 21 4.00 8.19 1.38
C LYS A 21 2.80 8.97 1.95
N ASN A 22 1.84 9.33 1.10
CA ASN A 22 0.68 10.13 1.52
C ASN A 22 -0.29 9.34 2.40
N GLU A 23 -0.52 8.07 2.09
CA GLU A 23 -1.36 7.19 2.93
C GLU A 23 -0.69 6.95 4.28
N TRP A 24 0.63 6.69 4.29
CA TRP A 24 1.37 6.51 5.53
C TRP A 24 1.34 7.75 6.42
N MET A 25 1.58 8.95 5.85
CA MET A 25 1.47 10.21 6.59
C MET A 25 0.05 10.44 7.15
N LYS A 26 -1.01 10.05 6.43
CA LYS A 26 -2.39 10.13 6.95
C LYS A 26 -2.60 9.20 8.13
N ALA A 27 -2.07 7.99 8.07
CA ALA A 27 -2.12 7.05 9.19
C ALA A 27 -1.37 7.59 10.41
N GLN A 28 -0.17 8.15 10.21
CA GLN A 28 0.65 8.72 11.29
C GLN A 28 0.00 9.96 11.94
N ASN A 29 -0.68 10.79 11.15
CA ASN A 29 -1.33 12.00 11.64
C ASN A 29 -2.72 11.75 12.24
N ASP A 30 -3.23 10.51 12.18
CA ASP A 30 -4.54 10.20 12.75
C ASP A 30 -4.48 10.05 14.27
N VAL A 31 -4.59 11.18 14.96
CA VAL A 31 -4.68 11.25 16.43
C VAL A 31 -5.97 10.66 16.99
N THR A 32 -6.96 10.33 16.14
CA THR A 32 -8.26 9.82 16.58
C THR A 32 -8.32 8.29 16.64
N GLY A 33 -7.29 7.57 16.15
CA GLY A 33 -7.25 6.10 16.16
C GLY A 33 -8.28 5.45 15.24
N ARG A 34 -8.79 6.20 14.25
CA ARG A 34 -9.86 5.78 13.34
C ARG A 34 -9.31 5.29 11.99
N TYR A 35 -8.01 5.30 11.78
CA TYR A 35 -7.33 4.80 10.59
C TYR A 35 -7.10 3.29 10.69
N TRP A 36 -7.66 2.56 9.73
CA TRP A 36 -7.55 1.11 9.62
C TRP A 36 -6.94 0.75 8.28
N LEU A 37 -5.98 -0.17 8.32
CA LEU A 37 -5.46 -0.85 7.14
C LEU A 37 -6.08 -2.24 7.04
N TYR A 38 -6.75 -2.53 5.94
CA TYR A 38 -7.27 -3.86 5.63
C TYR A 38 -6.38 -4.49 4.58
N ILE A 39 -5.73 -5.61 4.92
CA ILE A 39 -4.95 -6.40 3.98
C ILE A 39 -5.82 -7.54 3.46
N VAL A 40 -5.97 -7.64 2.15
CA VAL A 40 -6.63 -8.76 1.48
C VAL A 40 -5.54 -9.67 0.90
N ASN A 41 -5.15 -10.66 1.69
CA ASN A 41 -4.13 -11.65 1.32
C ASN A 41 -4.76 -12.74 0.44
N LYS A 42 -3.99 -13.30 -0.52
CA LYS A 42 -4.46 -14.34 -1.47
C LYS A 42 -5.76 -13.99 -2.18
N ALA A 43 -5.86 -12.74 -2.68
CA ALA A 43 -7.12 -12.19 -3.17
C ALA A 43 -7.75 -12.94 -4.37
N LEU A 44 -6.97 -13.73 -5.11
CA LEU A 44 -7.45 -14.50 -6.28
C LEU A 44 -7.72 -15.99 -5.99
N ASP A 45 -7.46 -16.47 -4.77
CA ASP A 45 -7.62 -17.88 -4.38
C ASP A 45 -8.51 -17.98 -3.13
N GLU A 46 -7.93 -18.20 -1.95
CA GLU A 46 -8.63 -18.18 -0.66
C GLU A 46 -8.39 -16.83 0.05
N PRO A 47 -9.20 -15.78 -0.23
CA PRO A 47 -8.95 -14.45 0.29
C PRO A 47 -9.07 -14.39 1.81
N LYS A 48 -8.05 -13.83 2.47
CA LYS A 48 -8.03 -13.58 3.92
C LYS A 48 -7.97 -12.08 4.17
N ILE A 49 -8.98 -11.57 4.85
CA ILE A 49 -9.07 -10.15 5.21
C ILE A 49 -8.49 -9.97 6.62
N ILE A 50 -7.45 -9.16 6.71
CA ILE A 50 -6.72 -8.89 7.96
C ILE A 50 -6.91 -7.41 8.30
N PRO A 51 -7.81 -7.07 9.24
CA PRO A 51 -8.01 -5.70 9.68
C PRO A 51 -6.95 -5.29 10.71
N ILE A 52 -6.30 -4.16 10.48
CA ILE A 52 -5.23 -3.64 11.34
C ILE A 52 -5.60 -2.23 11.78
N PRO A 53 -6.06 -2.05 13.04
CA PRO A 53 -6.25 -0.72 13.59
C PRO A 53 -4.89 -0.09 13.91
N ASP A 54 -4.80 1.22 13.69
CA ASP A 54 -3.62 2.03 13.99
C ASP A 54 -2.33 1.42 13.42
N PRO A 55 -2.24 1.28 12.09
CA PRO A 55 -1.07 0.68 11.45
C PRO A 55 0.20 1.52 11.67
N ALA A 56 0.07 2.83 11.88
CA ALA A 56 1.19 3.75 12.08
C ALA A 56 1.98 3.45 13.36
N ASN A 57 1.31 3.05 14.44
CA ASN A 57 1.98 2.67 15.69
C ASN A 57 2.39 1.19 15.75
N LYS A 58 1.97 0.37 14.78
CA LYS A 58 2.25 -1.07 14.73
C LYS A 58 3.37 -1.46 13.80
N PHE A 59 3.60 -0.67 12.75
CA PHE A 59 4.56 -0.99 11.72
C PHE A 59 5.61 0.08 11.55
N GLN A 60 6.79 -0.35 11.13
CA GLN A 60 7.89 0.51 10.69
C GLN A 60 8.17 0.14 9.23
N PRO A 61 7.44 0.72 8.26
CA PRO A 61 7.59 0.34 6.86
C PRO A 61 8.94 0.79 6.32
N GLU A 62 9.49 -0.04 5.43
CA GLU A 62 10.68 0.32 4.68
C GLU A 62 10.35 1.42 3.66
N LYS A 63 11.14 2.49 3.65
CA LYS A 63 10.94 3.60 2.71
C LYS A 63 11.55 3.26 1.36
N ILE A 64 10.69 2.98 0.38
CA ILE A 64 11.09 2.71 -1.00
C ILE A 64 10.82 3.97 -1.86
N ILE A 65 11.87 4.53 -2.47
CA ILE A 65 11.76 5.66 -3.40
C ILE A 65 11.79 5.12 -4.83
N THR A 66 10.67 5.22 -5.55
CA THR A 66 10.60 4.81 -6.96
C THR A 66 10.50 6.05 -7.86
N GLU A 67 11.63 6.48 -8.42
CA GLU A 67 11.62 7.38 -9.59
C GLU A 67 11.67 6.50 -10.85
N ARG A 68 10.71 6.67 -11.76
CA ARG A 68 10.67 5.87 -12.99
C ARG A 68 10.44 6.73 -14.21
N PHE A 69 11.35 6.61 -15.16
CA PHE A 69 11.23 7.16 -16.50
C PHE A 69 11.15 6.02 -17.51
N LYS A 70 10.27 6.19 -18.49
CA LYS A 70 10.05 5.22 -19.56
C LYS A 70 10.87 5.63 -20.77
N ILE A 71 11.74 4.73 -21.25
CA ILE A 71 12.42 4.92 -22.54
C ILE A 71 11.61 4.20 -23.61
N PRO A 72 11.08 4.90 -24.62
CA PRO A 72 10.29 4.28 -25.67
C PRO A 72 11.10 3.32 -26.52
N LEU A 73 10.50 2.18 -26.87
CA LEU A 73 11.13 1.19 -27.75
C LEU A 73 11.55 1.79 -29.10
N LYS A 74 10.85 2.80 -29.60
CA LYS A 74 11.25 3.50 -30.84
C LYS A 74 12.61 4.17 -30.73
N GLN A 75 12.89 4.84 -29.60
CA GLN A 75 14.20 5.43 -29.34
C GLN A 75 15.27 4.34 -29.27
N ILE A 76 14.91 3.14 -28.82
CA ILE A 76 15.82 1.99 -28.75
C ILE A 76 16.08 1.40 -30.14
N LYS A 77 15.05 1.38 -31.01
CA LYS A 77 15.13 0.86 -32.38
C LYS A 77 16.00 1.70 -33.32
N GLU A 78 16.42 2.90 -32.93
CA GLU A 78 17.28 3.75 -33.75
C GLU A 78 18.77 3.33 -33.76
N TYR A 79 19.14 2.32 -32.97
CA TYR A 79 20.53 1.92 -32.73
C TYR A 79 20.91 0.55 -33.30
N TYR A 80 20.06 -0.04 -34.13
CA TYR A 80 20.38 -1.20 -34.96
C TYR A 80 19.50 -1.25 -36.20
#